data_AF-A0AAI8TY89-F1
#
_entry.id   AF-A0AAI8TY89-F1
#
_cell.length_a   1.000
_cell.length_b   1.000
_cell.length_c   1.000
_cell.angle_alpha   90.00
_cell.angle_beta   90.00
_cell.angle_gamma   90.00
#
_symmetry.space_group_name_H-M   'P 1'
#
loop_
_entity.id
_entity.type
_entity.pdbx_description
1 polymer ?
#
loop_
_entity_poly.entity_id
_entity_poly.type
_entity_poly.pdbx_seq_one_letter_code
_entity_poly.pdbx_strand_id
1 'polypeptide(L)'
;MSLNIKSERAVALVRTLAARTGMSQTSAVEDAAARRLAELDRADSDRAGRRRSAADAVLSELGRMLTDDDRAAIRYAESDLYDDLGLPR
;
A
#
# COMPACT_ATOMS: atom_id res chain seq x y z
N MET A 1 -9.57 -20.43 -18.90
CA MET A 1 -9.55 -19.49 -20.05
C MET A 1 -8.14 -19.42 -20.60
N SER A 2 -7.96 -19.38 -21.93
CA SER A 2 -6.64 -19.32 -22.56
C SER A 2 -6.20 -17.88 -22.80
N LEU A 3 -5.01 -17.52 -22.31
CA LEU A 3 -4.33 -16.27 -22.64
C LEU A 3 -3.68 -16.42 -24.03
N ASN A 4 -4.01 -15.55 -24.98
CA ASN A 4 -3.39 -15.55 -26.30
C ASN A 4 -2.45 -14.35 -26.47
N ILE A 5 -1.16 -14.60 -26.69
CA ILE A 5 -0.14 -13.57 -26.85
C ILE A 5 0.33 -13.57 -28.30
N LYS A 6 0.01 -12.51 -29.05
CA LYS A 6 0.42 -12.35 -30.47
C LYS A 6 1.77 -11.64 -30.64
N SER A 7 2.41 -11.24 -29.55
CA SER A 7 3.71 -10.56 -29.61
C SER A 7 4.83 -11.60 -29.74
N GLU A 8 5.57 -11.55 -30.86
CA GLU A 8 6.74 -12.41 -31.09
C GLU A 8 7.79 -12.27 -30.00
N ARG A 9 8.03 -11.03 -29.54
CA ARG A 9 8.95 -10.74 -28.44
C ARG A 9 8.52 -11.43 -27.15
N ALA A 10 7.24 -11.36 -26.80
CA ALA A 10 6.74 -11.99 -25.59
C ALA A 10 6.87 -13.52 -25.66
N VAL A 11 6.57 -14.12 -26.81
CA VAL A 11 6.76 -15.56 -27.04
C VAL A 11 8.23 -15.95 -26.90
N ALA A 12 9.17 -15.17 -27.44
CA ALA A 12 10.60 -15.42 -27.32
C ALA A 12 11.08 -15.34 -25.85
N LEU A 13 10.59 -14.35 -25.09
CA LEU A 13 10.87 -14.22 -23.66
C LEU A 13 10.37 -15.42 -22.87
N VAL A 14 9.13 -15.86 -23.12
CA VAL A 14 8.53 -17.03 -22.44
C VAL A 14 9.31 -18.31 -22.76
N ARG A 15 9.68 -18.52 -24.02
CA ARG A 15 10.52 -19.67 -24.43
C ARG A 15 11.87 -19.66 -23.71
N THR A 16 12.51 -18.49 -23.64
CA THR A 16 13.82 -18.34 -22.98
C THR A 16 13.69 -18.59 -21.48
N LEU A 17 12.65 -18.05 -20.84
CA LEU A 17 12.40 -18.25 -19.43
C LEU A 17 12.19 -19.73 -19.12
N ALA A 18 11.28 -20.39 -19.84
CA ALA A 18 11.01 -21.82 -19.72
C ALA A 18 12.26 -22.68 -19.89
N ALA A 19 13.09 -22.39 -20.91
CA ALA A 19 14.33 -23.10 -21.14
C ALA A 19 15.34 -22.93 -19.98
N ARG A 20 15.43 -21.72 -19.41
CA ARG A 20 16.37 -21.43 -18.31
C ARG A 20 15.90 -21.97 -16.97
N THR A 21 14.59 -22.10 -16.75
CA THR A 21 14.02 -22.61 -15.49
C THR A 21 13.70 -24.09 -15.53
N GLY A 22 13.78 -24.73 -16.71
CA GLY A 22 13.35 -26.12 -16.91
C GLY A 22 11.84 -26.32 -16.79
N MET A 23 11.06 -25.24 -16.85
CA MET A 23 9.61 -25.27 -16.70
C MET A 23 8.89 -25.37 -18.05
N SER A 24 7.61 -25.73 -18.02
CA SER A 24 6.74 -25.50 -19.18
C SER A 24 6.57 -24.00 -19.43
N GLN A 25 6.27 -23.61 -20.68
CA GLN A 25 5.99 -22.20 -21.00
C GLN A 25 4.84 -21.62 -20.18
N THR A 26 3.80 -22.41 -19.93
CA THR A 26 2.66 -22.02 -19.09
C THR A 26 3.11 -21.76 -17.66
N SER A 27 3.80 -22.72 -17.05
CA SER A 27 4.29 -22.60 -15.67
C SER A 27 5.28 -21.46 -15.50
N ALA A 28 6.13 -21.20 -16.51
CA ALA A 28 7.06 -20.08 -16.51
C ALA A 28 6.33 -18.73 -16.54
N VAL A 29 5.24 -18.61 -17.30
CA VAL A 29 4.41 -17.38 -17.33
C VAL A 29 3.70 -17.19 -15.99
N GLU A 30 3.11 -18.25 -15.44
CA GLU A 30 2.41 -18.21 -14.15
C GLU A 30 3.35 -17.82 -13.01
N ASP A 31 4.53 -18.44 -12.91
CA ASP A 31 5.53 -18.12 -11.90
C ASP A 31 6.03 -16.67 -12.04
N ALA A 32 6.34 -16.22 -13.26
CA ALA A 32 6.76 -14.84 -13.49
C ALA A 32 5.68 -13.82 -13.12
N ALA A 33 4.42 -14.08 -13.48
CA ALA A 33 3.30 -13.22 -13.14
C ALA A 33 3.05 -13.19 -11.62
N ALA A 34 3.06 -14.36 -10.96
CA ALA A 34 2.87 -14.46 -9.51
C ALA A 34 3.95 -13.71 -8.74
N ARG A 35 5.23 -13.87 -9.13
CA ARG A 35 6.34 -13.13 -8.51
C ARG A 35 6.19 -11.62 -8.70
N ARG A 36 5.80 -11.18 -9.90
CA ARG A 36 5.63 -9.76 -10.17
C ARG A 36 4.49 -9.14 -9.37
N LEU A 37 3.38 -9.86 -9.21
CA LEU A 37 2.28 -9.43 -8.36
C LEU A 37 2.72 -9.34 -6.89
N ALA A 38 3.40 -10.37 -6.38
CA ALA A 38 3.92 -10.35 -5.01
C ALA A 38 4.93 -9.23 -4.74
N GLU A 39 5.71 -8.81 -5.75
CA GLU A 39 6.58 -7.63 -5.66
C GLU A 39 5.78 -6.33 -5.53
N LEU A 40 4.70 -6.19 -6.29
CA LEU A 40 3.83 -5.01 -6.25
C LEU A 40 3.10 -4.93 -4.90
N ASP A 41 2.57 -6.05 -4.41
CA ASP A 41 1.88 -6.11 -3.11
C ASP A 41 2.81 -5.69 -1.96
N ARG A 42 4.08 -6.14 -2.00
CA ARG A 42 5.11 -5.72 -1.03
C ARG A 42 5.44 -4.22 -1.16
N ALA A 43 5.55 -3.71 -2.38
CA ALA A 43 5.83 -2.29 -2.59
C ALA A 43 4.70 -1.40 -2.07
N ASP A 44 3.45 -1.84 -2.22
CA ASP A 44 2.27 -1.13 -1.72
C ASP A 44 2.14 -1.21 -0.21
N SER A 45 2.40 -2.37 0.41
CA SER A 45 2.43 -2.50 1.87
C SER A 45 3.53 -1.63 2.49
N ASP A 46 4.72 -1.61 1.89
CA ASP A 46 5.81 -0.73 2.31
C ASP A 46 5.45 0.74 2.16
N ARG A 47 4.77 1.13 1.07
CA ARG A 47 4.29 2.50 0.87
C ARG A 47 3.26 2.87 1.93
N ALA A 48 2.31 1.98 2.23
CA ALA A 48 1.32 2.20 3.28
C ALA A 48 1.98 2.33 4.66
N GLY A 49 2.96 1.48 4.96
CA GLY A 49 3.77 1.55 6.17
C GLY A 49 4.50 2.89 6.29
N ARG A 50 5.24 3.30 5.23
CA ARG A 50 5.92 4.60 5.19
C ARG A 50 4.96 5.77 5.39
N ARG A 51 3.79 5.74 4.74
CA ARG A 51 2.78 6.80 4.88
C ARG A 51 2.23 6.86 6.31
N ARG A 52 1.99 5.71 6.94
CA ARG A 52 1.55 5.64 8.34
C ARG A 52 2.62 6.17 9.29
N SER A 53 3.87 5.73 9.14
CA SER A 53 4.98 6.23 9.96
C SER A 53 5.19 7.74 9.81
N ALA A 54 5.01 8.28 8.59
CA ALA A 54 5.07 9.72 8.37
C ALA A 54 3.92 10.46 9.09
N ALA A 55 2.70 9.93 9.04
CA ALA A 55 1.57 10.49 9.77
C ALA A 55 1.79 10.45 11.29
N ASP A 56 2.27 9.32 11.83
CA ASP A 56 2.57 9.16 13.24
C ASP A 56 3.66 10.14 13.72
N ALA A 57 4.68 10.39 12.88
CA ALA A 57 5.71 11.38 13.18
C ALA A 57 5.15 12.80 13.28
N VAL A 58 4.30 13.21 12.34
CA VAL A 58 3.64 14.52 12.35
C VAL A 58 2.71 14.66 13.56
N LEU A 59 1.92 13.64 13.88
CA LEU A 59 1.06 13.65 15.06
C LEU A 59 1.86 13.72 16.36
N SER A 60 3.00 13.02 16.43
CA SER A 60 3.90 13.09 17.59
C SER A 60 4.52 14.48 17.75
N GLU A 61 4.91 15.13 16.65
CA GLU A 61 5.44 16.49 16.65
C GLU A 61 4.39 17.50 17.12
N LEU A 62 3.18 17.46 16.55
CA LEU A 62 2.04 18.27 16.99
C LEU A 62 1.76 18.04 18.48
N GLY A 63 1.79 16.78 18.91
CA GLY A 63 1.63 16.38 20.30
C GLY A 63 2.67 17.02 21.22
N ARG A 64 3.89 17.30 20.78
CA ARG A 64 4.91 17.99 21.60
C ARG A 64 4.75 19.51 21.62
N MET A 65 4.12 20.09 20.60
CA MET A 65 3.91 21.54 20.50
C MET A 65 2.74 22.02 21.35
N LEU A 66 1.75 21.18 21.62
CA LEU A 66 0.58 21.53 22.41
C LEU A 66 0.87 21.45 23.92
N THR A 67 0.60 22.54 24.63
CA THR A 67 0.61 22.56 26.10
C THR A 67 -0.64 21.89 26.67
N ASP A 68 -0.64 21.61 27.97
CA ASP A 68 -1.83 21.05 28.63
C ASP A 68 -3.01 22.03 28.61
N ASP A 69 -2.74 23.33 28.67
CA ASP A 69 -3.75 24.39 28.55
C ASP A 69 -4.35 24.42 27.14
N ASP A 70 -3.52 24.29 26.09
CA ASP A 70 -4.02 24.19 24.70
C ASP A 70 -4.95 22.97 24.54
N ARG A 71 -4.58 21.83 25.11
CA ARG A 71 -5.42 20.61 25.07
C ARG A 71 -6.73 20.79 25.84
N ALA A 72 -6.71 21.51 26.95
CA ALA A 72 -7.91 21.81 27.72
C ALA A 72 -8.85 22.73 26.92
N ALA A 73 -8.30 23.78 26.29
CA ALA A 73 -9.06 24.70 25.44
C ALA A 73 -9.68 24.00 24.22
N ILE A 74 -8.93 23.13 23.54
CA ILE A 74 -9.44 22.34 22.41
C ILE A 74 -10.61 21.45 22.83
N ARG A 75 -10.47 20.69 23.93
CA ARG A 75 -11.56 19.82 24.43
C ARG A 75 -12.81 20.59 24.81
N TYR A 76 -12.64 21.77 25.42
CA TYR A 76 -13.76 22.63 25.74
C TYR A 76 -14.49 23.08 24.47
N ALA A 77 -13.76 23.54 23.46
CA ALA A 77 -14.33 23.94 22.17
C ALA A 77 -15.02 22.78 21.44
N GLU A 78 -14.45 21.58 21.46
CA GLU A 78 -15.08 20.39 20.88
C GLU A 78 -16.42 20.05 21.54
N SER A 79 -16.53 20.18 22.86
CA SER A 79 -17.77 19.90 23.60
C SER A 79 -18.90 20.90 23.32
N ASP A 80 -18.54 22.10 22.84
CA ASP A 80 -19.48 23.14 22.43
C ASP A 80 -19.96 22.92 20.99
N LEU A 81 -19.07 22.44 20.11
CA LEU A 81 -19.32 22.26 18.68
C LEU A 81 -19.96 20.91 18.32
N TYR A 82 -19.61 19.85 19.04
CA TYR A 82 -20.02 18.48 18.72
C TYR A 82 -20.82 17.82 19.85
N ASP A 83 -21.70 16.89 19.50
CA ASP A 83 -22.41 16.03 20.45
C ASP A 83 -21.56 14.82 20.88
N ASP A 84 -22.10 13.98 21.77
CA ASP A 84 -21.38 12.82 22.31
C ASP A 84 -21.10 11.74 21.25
N LEU A 85 -21.76 11.80 20.08
CA LEU A 85 -21.51 10.95 18.92
C LEU A 85 -20.49 11.57 17.95
N GLY A 86 -20.01 12.78 18.24
CA GLY A 86 -19.07 13.53 17.40
C GLY A 86 -19.71 14.21 16.20
N LEU A 87 -21.05 14.36 16.20
CA LEU A 87 -21.78 15.08 15.16
C LEU A 87 -21.90 16.56 15.53
N PRO A 88 -21.93 17.48 14.55
CA PRO A 88 -22.19 18.89 14.84
C PRO A 88 -23.53 19.06 15.55
N ARG A 89 -23.55 19.89 16.59
CA ARG A 89 -24.79 20.26 17.31
C ARG A 89 -25.72 21.16 16.49
#